data_AF-A0A523IJY2-F1
#
_entry.id   AF-A0A523IJY2-F1
#
_cell.length_a   1.000
_cell.length_b   1.000
_cell.length_c   1.000
_cell.angle_alpha   90.00
_cell.angle_beta   90.00
_cell.angle_gamma   90.00
#
_symmetry.space_group_name_H-M   'P 1'
#
loop_
_entity.id
_entity.type
_entity.pdbx_description
1 polymer ?
#
loop_
_entity_poly.entity_id
_entity_poly.type
_entity_poly.pdbx_seq_one_letter_code
_entity_poly.pdbx_strand_id
1 'polypeptide(L)'
;MLVYGTEYNKANPDRHRRTQYKQRYGITLEDYNRMFKRQKGKCAICCIPESMIKKRLSVDHNHKTKKVRGLLCDRCNNGLGRFKDDAKLLRKAIRYLV
;
A
#
# COMPACT_ATOMS: atom_id res chain seq x y z
N MET A 1 -4.65 -17.65 34.42
CA MET A 1 -4.01 -17.43 33.10
C MET A 1 -4.77 -16.31 32.40
N LEU A 2 -4.17 -15.13 32.29
CA LEU A 2 -4.91 -13.90 31.98
C LEU A 2 -5.10 -13.70 30.46
N VAL A 3 -6.35 -13.56 30.06
CA VAL A 3 -6.83 -13.36 28.69
C VAL A 3 -6.70 -11.87 28.31
N TYR A 4 -5.52 -11.27 28.41
CA TYR A 4 -5.36 -9.82 28.16
C TYR A 4 -5.12 -9.44 26.69
N GLY A 5 -4.75 -10.42 25.85
CA GLY A 5 -4.38 -10.15 24.46
C GLY A 5 -5.56 -9.82 23.53
N THR A 6 -6.78 -10.25 23.84
CA THR A 6 -7.91 -10.20 22.90
C THR A 6 -8.69 -8.88 22.97
N GLU A 7 -8.95 -8.36 24.17
CA GLU A 7 -9.67 -7.08 24.36
C GLU A 7 -8.81 -5.87 24.00
N TYR A 8 -7.54 -5.86 24.40
CA TYR A 8 -6.62 -4.75 24.10
C TYR A 8 -6.38 -4.58 22.58
N ASN A 9 -6.33 -5.68 21.83
CA ASN A 9 -6.20 -5.66 20.38
C ASN A 9 -7.50 -5.19 19.68
N LYS A 10 -8.68 -5.54 20.21
CA LYS A 10 -9.96 -4.99 19.73
C LYS A 10 -10.05 -3.48 19.94
N ALA A 11 -9.55 -2.97 21.06
CA ALA A 11 -9.52 -1.54 21.37
C ALA A 11 -8.50 -0.75 20.52
N ASN A 12 -7.51 -1.43 19.93
CA ASN A 12 -6.44 -0.78 19.15
C ASN A 12 -6.24 -1.43 17.77
N PRO A 13 -7.26 -1.41 16.89
CA PRO A 13 -7.23 -2.14 15.61
C PRO A 13 -6.17 -1.63 14.63
N ASP A 14 -5.65 -0.41 14.84
CA ASP A 14 -4.59 0.19 14.03
C ASP A 14 -3.19 0.02 14.63
N ARG A 15 -3.03 -0.52 15.86
CA ARG A 15 -1.72 -0.64 16.52
C ARG A 15 -0.70 -1.37 15.66
N HIS A 16 -1.08 -2.52 15.13
CA HIS A 16 -0.21 -3.32 14.28
C HIS A 16 0.22 -2.53 13.02
N ARG A 17 -0.71 -1.77 12.43
CA ARG A 17 -0.45 -0.94 11.24
C ARG A 17 0.45 0.26 11.56
N ARG A 18 0.23 0.95 12.69
CA ARG A 18 1.11 2.02 13.15
C ARG A 18 2.56 1.54 13.25
N THR A 19 2.77 0.39 13.90
CA THR A 19 4.10 -0.23 14.00
C THR A 19 4.65 -0.63 12.64
N GLN A 20 3.86 -1.30 11.82
CA GLN A 20 4.29 -1.77 10.49
C GLN A 20 4.68 -0.61 9.56
N TYR A 21 3.90 0.46 9.53
CA TYR A 21 4.17 1.62 8.67
C TYR A 21 5.44 2.34 9.09
N LYS A 22 5.65 2.51 10.40
CA LYS A 22 6.87 3.09 10.94
C LYS A 22 8.08 2.21 10.60
N GLN A 23 8.00 0.91 10.83
CA GLN A 23 9.13 -0.01 10.64
C GLN A 23 9.48 -0.25 9.17
N ARG A 24 8.48 -0.41 8.28
CA ARG A 24 8.72 -0.79 6.87
C ARG A 24 8.90 0.40 5.95
N TYR A 25 8.20 1.50 6.22
CA TYR A 25 8.09 2.63 5.29
C TYR A 25 8.56 3.95 5.90
N GLY A 26 8.84 4.00 7.21
CA GLY A 26 9.22 5.22 7.90
C GLY A 26 8.09 6.26 7.97
N ILE A 27 6.83 5.85 7.84
CA ILE A 27 5.68 6.76 7.84
C ILE A 27 4.75 6.50 9.03
N THR A 28 4.01 7.53 9.40
CA THR A 28 2.94 7.46 10.42
C THR A 28 1.61 7.01 9.80
N LEU A 29 0.62 6.70 10.65
CA LEU A 29 -0.74 6.42 10.17
C LEU A 29 -1.37 7.69 9.57
N GLU A 30 -1.00 8.84 10.10
CA GLU A 30 -1.42 10.16 9.66
C GLU A 30 -0.89 10.47 8.25
N ASP A 31 0.35 10.07 7.94
CA ASP A 31 0.90 10.13 6.59
C ASP A 31 0.15 9.23 5.60
N TYR A 32 -0.19 7.99 6.02
CA TYR A 32 -1.04 7.10 5.24
C TYR A 32 -2.39 7.75 4.93
N ASN A 33 -3.07 8.28 5.95
CA ASN A 33 -4.38 8.91 5.81
C ASN A 33 -4.31 10.17 4.92
N ARG A 34 -3.22 10.94 5.00
CA ARG A 34 -2.99 12.09 4.10
C ARG A 34 -2.85 11.64 2.65
N MET A 35 -2.10 10.57 2.38
CA MET A 35 -2.02 10.00 1.03
C MET A 35 -3.37 9.46 0.55
N PHE A 36 -4.10 8.76 1.42
CA PHE A 36 -5.43 8.23 1.11
C PHE A 36 -6.40 9.34 0.73
N LYS A 37 -6.45 10.43 1.51
CA LYS A 37 -7.28 11.61 1.22
C LYS A 37 -6.87 12.28 -0.09
N ARG A 38 -5.56 12.50 -0.31
CA ARG A 38 -5.03 13.09 -1.55
C ARG A 38 -5.40 12.26 -2.78
N GLN A 39 -5.39 10.94 -2.66
CA GLN A 39 -5.80 10.01 -3.70
C GLN A 39 -7.31 9.78 -3.79
N LYS A 40 -8.13 10.52 -3.02
CA LYS A 40 -9.59 10.37 -2.96
C LYS A 40 -10.02 8.92 -2.66
N GLY A 41 -9.24 8.22 -1.83
CA GLY A 41 -9.45 6.82 -1.48
C GLY A 41 -9.27 5.83 -2.64
N LYS A 42 -8.55 6.21 -3.70
CA LYS A 42 -8.36 5.39 -4.91
C LYS A 42 -6.92 4.92 -5.08
N CYS A 43 -6.75 3.79 -5.76
CA CYS A 43 -5.43 3.34 -6.20
C CYS A 43 -4.79 4.38 -7.12
N ALA A 44 -3.52 4.73 -6.88
CA ALA A 44 -2.81 5.72 -7.68
C ALA A 44 -2.54 5.31 -9.15
N ILE A 45 -2.72 4.03 -9.49
CA ILE A 45 -2.52 3.52 -10.86
C ILE A 45 -3.85 3.29 -11.57
N CYS A 46 -4.69 2.37 -11.07
CA CYS A 46 -5.94 2.02 -11.76
C CYS A 46 -7.15 2.86 -11.37
N CYS A 47 -7.00 3.81 -10.43
CA CYS A 47 -8.06 4.69 -9.95
C CYS A 47 -9.30 3.99 -9.34
N ILE A 48 -9.26 2.67 -9.13
CA ILE A 48 -10.31 1.93 -8.44
C ILE A 48 -10.31 2.34 -6.96
N PRO A 49 -11.48 2.72 -6.39
CA PRO A 49 -11.60 3.08 -4.98
C PRO A 49 -11.42 1.87 -4.06
N GLU A 50 -10.88 2.12 -2.86
CA GLU A 50 -10.70 1.09 -1.83
C GLU A 50 -12.03 0.40 -1.48
N SER A 51 -13.14 1.12 -1.52
CA SER A 51 -14.49 0.59 -1.27
C SER A 51 -14.94 -0.49 -2.26
N MET A 52 -14.32 -0.59 -3.43
CA MET A 52 -14.63 -1.59 -4.47
C MET A 52 -13.67 -2.78 -4.47
N ILE A 53 -12.76 -2.88 -3.50
CA ILE A 53 -11.80 -3.97 -3.40
C ILE A 53 -11.81 -4.60 -2.01
N LYS A 54 -11.45 -5.88 -1.92
CA LYS A 54 -11.49 -6.65 -0.66
C LYS A 54 -10.44 -6.24 0.37
N LYS A 55 -9.35 -5.60 -0.08
CA LYS A 55 -8.21 -5.22 0.76
C LYS A 55 -7.99 -3.73 0.70
N ARG A 56 -7.45 -3.18 1.79
CA ARG A 56 -6.98 -1.79 1.83
C ARG A 56 -5.86 -1.54 0.82
N LEU A 57 -5.72 -0.29 0.40
CA LEU A 57 -4.62 0.15 -0.43
C LEU A 57 -3.30 -0.01 0.33
N SER A 58 -2.33 -0.65 -0.33
CA SER A 58 -0.99 -0.92 0.17
C SER A 58 -0.08 0.29 -0.05
N VAL A 59 0.85 0.53 0.88
CA VAL A 59 1.89 1.55 0.72
C VAL A 59 2.93 1.05 -0.28
N ASP A 60 2.98 1.69 -1.43
CA ASP A 60 3.96 1.44 -2.47
C ASP A 60 5.19 2.35 -2.28
N HIS A 61 6.37 1.78 -2.46
CA HIS A 61 7.64 2.46 -2.23
C HIS A 61 8.71 1.95 -3.20
N ASN A 62 9.70 2.80 -3.48
CA ASN A 62 10.85 2.39 -4.26
C ASN A 62 11.72 1.44 -3.41
N HIS A 63 11.96 0.22 -3.91
CA HIS A 63 12.71 -0.79 -3.16
C HIS A 63 14.20 -0.43 -2.91
N LYS A 64 14.78 0.47 -3.72
CA LYS A 64 16.18 0.94 -3.59
C LYS A 64 16.31 2.13 -2.65
N THR A 65 15.48 3.16 -2.82
CA THR A 65 15.58 4.42 -2.07
C THR A 65 14.72 4.45 -0.81
N LYS A 66 13.83 3.45 -0.64
CA LYS A 66 12.80 3.39 0.40
C LYS A 66 11.79 4.56 0.40
N LYS A 67 11.86 5.45 -0.60
CA LYS A 67 10.91 6.56 -0.75
C LYS A 67 9.53 6.02 -1.12
N VAL A 68 8.53 6.40 -0.33
CA VAL A 68 7.11 6.10 -0.59
C VAL A 68 6.65 6.82 -1.86
N ARG A 69 5.98 6.10 -2.76
CA ARG A 69 5.40 6.62 -4.00
C ARG A 69 3.92 6.99 -3.80
N GLY A 70 3.13 6.10 -3.21
CA GLY A 70 1.70 6.31 -2.98
C GLY A 70 0.99 5.05 -2.49
N LEU A 71 -0.34 5.04 -2.56
CA LEU A 71 -1.15 3.88 -2.18
C LEU A 71 -1.70 3.15 -3.41
N LEU A 72 -1.49 1.83 -3.48
CA LEU A 72 -1.89 0.98 -4.60
C LEU A 72 -2.83 -0.14 -4.16
N CYS A 73 -3.73 -0.57 -5.05
CA CYS A 73 -4.44 -1.83 -4.83
C CYS A 73 -3.48 -3.01 -4.99
N ASP A 74 -3.83 -4.15 -4.38
CA ASP A 74 -3.02 -5.38 -4.40
C ASP A 74 -2.61 -5.80 -5.84
N ARG A 75 -3.55 -5.73 -6.79
CA ARG A 75 -3.31 -6.06 -8.20
C ARG A 75 -2.25 -5.17 -8.85
N CYS A 76 -2.35 -3.85 -8.68
CA CYS A 76 -1.39 -2.90 -9.26
C CYS A 76 -0.01 -3.03 -8.59
N ASN A 77 0.01 -3.13 -7.26
CA ASN A 77 1.25 -3.26 -6.50
C ASN A 77 2.02 -4.53 -6.89
N ASN A 78 1.31 -5.67 -6.93
CA ASN A 78 1.88 -6.94 -7.34
C ASN A 78 2.24 -6.97 -8.83
N GLY A 79 1.53 -6.22 -9.68
CA GLY A 79 1.87 -6.01 -11.08
C GLY A 79 3.24 -5.33 -11.23
N LEU A 80 3.47 -4.22 -10.52
CA LEU A 80 4.78 -3.55 -10.51
C LEU A 80 5.91 -4.48 -10.03
N GLY A 81 5.65 -5.25 -8.96
CA GLY A 81 6.61 -6.23 -8.45
C GLY A 81 6.95 -7.33 -9.47
N ARG A 82 5.97 -7.82 -10.23
CA ARG A 82 6.18 -8.81 -11.32
C ARG A 82 7.01 -8.24 -12.46
N PHE A 83 6.91 -6.94 -12.72
CA PHE A 83 7.78 -6.22 -13.64
C PHE A 83 9.07 -5.68 -12.98
N LYS A 84 9.39 -6.14 -11.76
CA LYS A 84 10.62 -5.80 -11.01
C LYS A 84 10.82 -4.30 -10.79
N ASP A 85 9.73 -3.53 -10.73
CA ASP A 85 9.75 -2.06 -10.75
C ASP A 85 10.59 -1.48 -11.92
N ASP A 86 10.78 -2.22 -13.01
CA ASP A 86 11.61 -1.81 -14.14
C ASP A 86 10.77 -1.13 -15.22
N ALA A 87 10.93 0.19 -15.30
CA ALA A 87 10.27 1.00 -16.33
C ALA A 87 10.65 0.59 -17.76
N LYS A 88 11.85 0.04 -18.01
CA LYS A 88 12.23 -0.47 -19.35
C LYS A 88 11.42 -1.72 -19.69
N LEU A 89 11.23 -2.63 -18.72
CA LEU A 89 10.44 -3.83 -18.92
C LEU A 89 8.95 -3.52 -19.09
N LEU A 90 8.41 -2.58 -18.31
CA LEU A 90 7.03 -2.09 -18.48
C LEU A 90 6.79 -1.50 -19.87
N ARG A 91 7.73 -0.69 -20.41
CA ARG A 91 7.62 -0.18 -21.79
C ARG A 91 7.65 -1.28 -22.84
N LYS A 92 8.43 -2.35 -22.62
CA LYS A 92 8.40 -3.53 -23.50
C LYS A 92 7.04 -4.22 -23.44
N ALA A 93 6.45 -4.36 -22.25
CA ALA A 93 5.11 -4.93 -22.09
C ALA A 93 4.04 -4.11 -22.80
N ILE A 94 4.10 -2.77 -22.74
CA ILE A 94 3.19 -1.89 -23.49
C ILE A 94 3.28 -2.17 -25.00
N ARG A 95 4.49 -2.28 -25.56
CA ARG A 95 4.69 -2.56 -27.00
C ARG A 95 4.27 -3.96 -27.44
N TYR A 96 4.14 -4.90 -26.52
CA TYR A 96 3.69 -6.26 -26.82
C TYR A 96 2.17 -6.36 -26.96
N LEU A 97 1.44 -5.45 -26.30
CA LEU A 97 -0.01 -5.33 -26.48
C LEU A 97 -0.28 -4.80 -27.91
N VAL A 98 -1.15 -5.51 -28.65
CA VAL A 98 -1.63 -5.13 -29.99
C VAL A 98 -2.68 -4.05 -29.87
#